data_AF-A0A2W4XFM6-F1
#
_entry.id   AF-A0A2W4XFM6-F1
#
_cell.length_a   1.000
_cell.length_b   1.000
_cell.length_c   1.000
_cell.angle_alpha   90.00
_cell.angle_beta   90.00
_cell.angle_gamma   90.00
#
_symmetry.space_group_name_H-M   'P 1'
#
loop_
_entity.id
_entity.type
_entity.pdbx_description
1 polymer ?
#
loop_
_entity_poly.entity_id
_entity_poly.type
_entity_poly.pdbx_seq_one_letter_code
_entity_poly.pdbx_strand_id
1 'polypeptide(L)'
;MLMVDVEKWDKSAEQLRQLALRAEHPRSRERLMALYEICDGKNASQVGRDTQRNPQTVMEWVHRYNDEGPEAMLYRRSGGHPPLCPQTSSKR
;
A
#
# COMPACT_ATOMS: atom_id res chain seq x y z
N MET A 1 14.17 7.68 -12.31
CA MET A 1 13.47 6.38 -12.20
C MET A 1 13.13 6.21 -10.74
N LEU A 2 11.86 5.98 -10.40
CA LEU A 2 11.44 5.84 -9.00
C LEU A 2 11.92 4.46 -8.49
N MET A 3 12.63 4.43 -7.37
CA MET A 3 13.16 3.19 -6.78
C MET A 3 12.57 2.98 -5.38
N VAL A 4 12.40 1.72 -5.00
CA VAL A 4 11.93 1.34 -3.67
C VAL A 4 13.15 1.19 -2.76
N ASP A 5 13.24 1.99 -1.70
CA ASP A 5 14.38 2.02 -0.80
C ASP A 5 14.28 0.91 0.25
N VAL A 6 14.34 -0.36 -0.18
CA VAL A 6 14.19 -1.52 0.72
C VAL A 6 15.31 -1.63 1.75
N GLU A 7 16.53 -1.21 1.38
CA GLU A 7 17.70 -1.23 2.27
C GLU A 7 17.56 -0.26 3.43
N LYS A 8 16.84 0.86 3.25
CA LYS A 8 16.56 1.84 4.31
C LYS A 8 15.85 1.22 5.51
N TRP A 9 15.13 0.12 5.30
CA TRP A 9 14.31 -0.55 6.30
C TRP A 9 14.83 -1.95 6.66
N ASP A 10 16.09 -2.25 6.34
CA ASP A 10 16.71 -3.57 6.52
C ASP A 10 15.89 -4.69 5.86
N LYS A 11 15.28 -4.40 4.70
CA LYS A 11 14.48 -5.35 3.91
C LYS A 11 15.12 -5.69 2.58
N SER A 12 14.70 -6.82 2.03
CA SER A 12 14.98 -7.20 0.64
C SER A 12 13.71 -7.25 -0.19
N ALA A 13 13.85 -7.21 -1.52
CA ALA A 13 12.74 -7.40 -2.45
C ALA A 13 11.99 -8.71 -2.18
N GLU A 14 12.71 -9.80 -1.90
CA GLU A 14 12.09 -11.09 -1.58
C GLU A 14 11.26 -11.03 -0.29
N GLN A 15 11.69 -10.26 0.72
CA GLN A 15 10.88 -10.06 1.92
C GLN A 15 9.59 -9.30 1.62
N LEU A 16 9.57 -8.35 0.69
CA LEU A 16 8.32 -7.70 0.24
C LEU A 16 7.36 -8.73 -0.39
N ARG A 17 7.88 -9.63 -1.23
CA ARG A 17 7.10 -10.73 -1.81
C ARG A 17 6.52 -11.62 -0.70
N GLN A 18 7.33 -12.02 0.29
CA GLN A 18 6.86 -12.83 1.42
C GLN A 18 5.78 -12.12 2.25
N LEU A 19 5.94 -10.81 2.50
CA LEU A 19 4.93 -9.99 3.18
C LEU A 19 3.63 -9.93 2.35
N ALA A 20 3.72 -9.76 1.03
CA ALA A 20 2.54 -9.77 0.15
C ALA A 20 1.78 -11.09 0.22
N LEU A 21 2.50 -12.22 0.17
CA LEU A 21 1.92 -13.55 0.24
C LEU A 21 1.25 -13.83 1.59
N ARG A 22 1.80 -13.31 2.69
CA ARG A 22 1.24 -13.45 4.04
C ARG A 22 0.18 -12.41 4.39
N ALA A 23 0.03 -11.36 3.60
CA ALA A 23 -0.91 -10.30 3.88
C ALA A 23 -2.37 -10.81 3.84
N GLU A 24 -3.10 -10.57 4.92
CA GLU A 24 -4.51 -10.95 5.06
C GLU A 24 -5.41 -10.14 4.12
N HIS A 25 -5.13 -8.85 3.97
CA HIS A 25 -5.97 -7.95 3.20
C HIS A 25 -5.52 -7.83 1.73
N PRO A 26 -6.42 -7.98 0.74
CA PRO A 26 -6.07 -7.92 -0.68
C PRO A 26 -5.34 -6.63 -1.09
N ARG A 27 -5.76 -5.48 -0.54
CA ARG A 27 -5.09 -4.18 -0.80
C ARG A 27 -3.65 -4.13 -0.29
N SER A 28 -3.37 -4.73 0.86
CA SER A 28 -1.98 -4.78 1.38
C SER A 28 -1.13 -5.66 0.47
N ARG A 29 -1.67 -6.82 0.05
CA ARG A 29 -1.02 -7.75 -0.87
C ARG A 29 -0.69 -7.08 -2.21
N GLU A 30 -1.67 -6.39 -2.80
CA GLU A 30 -1.52 -5.66 -4.06
C GLU A 30 -0.38 -4.63 -3.98
N ARG A 31 -0.38 -3.79 -2.94
CA ARG A 31 0.65 -2.76 -2.74
C ARG A 31 2.04 -3.36 -2.57
N LEU A 32 2.18 -4.37 -1.73
CA LEU A 32 3.46 -5.03 -1.47
C LEU A 32 4.00 -5.75 -2.72
N MET A 33 3.12 -6.38 -3.51
CA MET A 33 3.52 -7.02 -4.76
C MET A 33 3.96 -5.97 -5.80
N ALA A 34 3.26 -4.84 -5.89
CA ALA A 34 3.65 -3.74 -6.77
C ALA A 34 5.06 -3.21 -6.45
N LEU A 35 5.41 -3.06 -5.17
CA LEU A 35 6.76 -2.67 -4.76
C LEU A 35 7.80 -3.73 -5.11
N TYR A 36 7.49 -5.01 -4.91
CA TYR A 36 8.35 -6.12 -5.32
C TYR A 36 8.64 -6.10 -6.83
N GLU A 37 7.62 -5.92 -7.67
CA GLU A 37 7.81 -5.88 -9.12
C GLU A 37 8.67 -4.70 -9.58
N ILE A 38 8.59 -3.56 -8.88
CA ILE A 38 9.48 -2.42 -9.15
C ILE A 38 10.92 -2.74 -8.76
N CYS A 39 11.13 -3.45 -7.64
CA CYS A 39 12.46 -3.94 -7.28
C CYS A 39 13.01 -4.94 -8.31
N ASP A 40 12.13 -5.74 -8.93
CA ASP A 40 12.46 -6.71 -9.98
C ASP A 40 12.70 -6.06 -11.37
N GLY A 41 12.67 -4.72 -11.43
CA GLY A 41 13.03 -3.96 -12.62
C GLY A 41 11.85 -3.44 -13.45
N LYS A 42 10.60 -3.69 -13.04
CA LYS A 42 9.44 -3.02 -13.67
C LYS A 42 9.40 -1.54 -13.28
N ASN A 43 8.77 -0.73 -14.12
CA ASN A 43 8.44 0.66 -13.76
C ASN A 43 6.99 0.81 -13.30
N ALA A 44 6.67 1.92 -12.62
CA ALA A 44 5.33 2.20 -12.10
C ALA A 44 4.23 2.16 -13.19
N SER A 45 4.54 2.49 -14.43
CA SER A 45 3.58 2.45 -15.55
C SER A 45 3.25 1.01 -15.96
N GLN A 46 4.25 0.13 -16.02
CA GLN A 46 4.05 -1.30 -16.27
C GLN A 46 3.22 -1.94 -15.16
N VAL A 47 3.61 -1.71 -13.91
CA VAL A 47 2.89 -2.24 -12.74
C VAL A 47 1.45 -1.69 -12.68
N GLY A 48 1.26 -0.40 -12.97
CA GLY A 48 -0.08 0.21 -13.04
C GLY A 48 -0.95 -0.46 -14.10
N ARG A 49 -0.40 -0.75 -15.28
CA ARG A 49 -1.12 -1.47 -16.33
C ARG A 49 -1.50 -2.89 -15.90
N ASP A 50 -0.56 -3.64 -15.31
CA ASP A 50 -0.77 -5.03 -14.89
C ASP A 50 -1.79 -5.14 -13.74
N THR A 51 -1.79 -4.16 -12.83
CA THR A 51 -2.70 -4.10 -11.67
C THR A 51 -4.00 -3.33 -11.93
N GLN A 52 -4.20 -2.83 -13.15
CA GLN A 52 -5.31 -1.93 -13.51
C GLN A 52 -5.41 -0.69 -12.59
N ARG A 53 -4.25 -0.17 -12.16
CA ARG A 53 -4.11 1.03 -11.34
C ARG A 53 -3.55 2.19 -12.15
N ASN A 54 -3.86 3.39 -11.68
CA ASN A 54 -3.19 4.58 -12.17
C ASN A 54 -1.70 4.50 -11.78
N PRO A 55 -0.75 4.70 -12.73
CA PRO A 55 0.68 4.75 -12.41
C PRO A 55 1.01 5.73 -11.27
N GLN A 56 0.28 6.83 -11.14
CA GLN A 56 0.46 7.79 -10.05
C GLN A 56 0.15 7.19 -8.68
N THR A 57 -0.85 6.33 -8.57
CA THR A 57 -1.15 5.60 -7.34
C THR A 57 -0.01 4.64 -6.97
N VAL A 58 0.63 4.00 -7.96
CA VAL A 58 1.80 3.15 -7.72
C VAL A 58 2.99 3.98 -7.26
N MET A 59 3.22 5.16 -7.86
CA MET A 59 4.26 6.09 -7.41
C MET A 59 4.03 6.56 -5.97
N GLU A 60 2.78 6.88 -5.60
CA GLU A 60 2.42 7.22 -4.22
C GLU A 60 2.72 6.09 -3.23
N TRP A 61 2.54 4.82 -3.63
CA TRP A 61 2.90 3.69 -2.77
C TRP A 61 4.40 3.61 -2.54
N VAL A 62 5.21 3.82 -3.57
CA VAL A 62 6.68 3.85 -3.43
C VAL A 62 7.11 5.00 -2.53
N HIS A 63 6.59 6.21 -2.76
CA HIS A 63 6.89 7.36 -1.89
C HIS A 63 6.53 7.07 -0.43
N ARG A 64 5.31 6.59 -0.18
CA ARG A 64 4.86 6.24 1.17
C ARG A 64 5.72 5.15 1.80
N TYR A 65 6.15 4.15 1.04
CA TYR A 65 7.06 3.12 1.55
C TYR A 65 8.44 3.69 1.89
N ASN A 66 9.00 4.55 1.03
CA ASN A 66 10.30 5.16 1.28
C ASN A 66 10.25 6.09 2.51
N ASP A 67 9.11 6.75 2.76
CA ASP A 67 8.93 7.67 3.89
C ASP A 67 8.59 6.96 5.21
N GLU A 68 7.63 6.04 5.20
CA GLU A 68 7.03 5.45 6.41
C GLU A 68 7.36 3.94 6.60
N GLY A 69 7.90 3.28 5.57
CA GLY A 69 8.30 1.88 5.61
C GLY A 69 7.19 0.86 5.30
N PRO A 70 7.44 -0.44 5.57
CA PRO A 70 6.56 -1.53 5.18
C PRO A 70 5.17 -1.49 5.83
N GLU A 71 5.08 -0.98 7.06
CA GLU A 71 3.81 -0.83 7.80
C GLU A 71 2.80 0.06 7.06
N ALA A 72 3.28 1.05 6.30
CA ALA A 72 2.44 1.98 5.56
C ALA A 72 1.73 1.33 4.35
N MET A 73 2.20 0.16 3.92
CA MET A 73 1.53 -0.62 2.88
C MET A 73 0.35 -1.43 3.42
N LEU A 74 0.30 -1.65 4.74
CA LEU A 74 -0.78 -2.40 5.37
C LEU A 74 -2.08 -1.59 5.33
N TYR A 75 -3.16 -2.29 4.99
CA TYR A 75 -4.50 -1.75 5.04
C TYR A 75 -4.88 -1.44 6.49
N ARG A 76 -5.00 -0.14 6.78
CA ARG A 76 -5.64 0.35 8.00
C ARG A 76 -7.08 0.71 7.66
N ARG A 77 -8.05 0.18 8.42
CA ARG A 77 -9.43 0.68 8.33
C ARG A 77 -9.43 2.12 8.80
N SER A 78 -9.67 3.05 7.89
CA SER A 78 -10.09 4.39 8.24
C SER A 78 -11.47 4.23 8.87
N GLY A 79 -11.57 4.38 10.21
CA GLY A 79 -12.88 4.48 10.86
C GLY A 79 -13.70 5.52 10.11
N GLY A 80 -14.88 5.12 9.61
CA GLY A 80 -15.69 5.98 8.75
C GLY A 80 -15.96 7.34 9.41
N HIS A 81 -16.35 8.32 8.60
CA HIS A 81 -16.77 9.61 9.13
C HIS A 81 -17.85 9.39 10.21
N PRO A 82 -17.72 9.97 11.41
CA PRO A 82 -18.78 9.93 12.39
C PRO A 82 -20.07 10.46 11.75
N PRO A 83 -21.25 9.87 12.06
CA PRO A 83 -22.50 10.35 11.49
C PRO A 83 -22.68 11.84 11.81
N LEU A 84 -23.03 12.64 10.80
CA LEU A 84 -23.17 14.09 10.89
C LEU A 84 -24.27 14.55 11.87
N CYS A 85 -25.13 13.64 12.33
CA CYS A 85 -26.14 13.91 13.34
C CYS A 85 -26.03 12.86 14.47
N PRO A 86 -25.67 13.24 15.70
CA PRO A 86 -25.93 12.37 16.85
C PRO A 86 -27.44 12.23 16.98
N GLN A 87 -27.95 11.00 16.88
CA GLN A 87 -29.35 10.72 17.13
C GLN A 87 -29.63 11.05 18.61
N THR A 88 -30.23 12.20 18.88
CA THR A 88 -30.83 12.49 20.19
C THR A 88 -32.05 11.57 20.34
N SER A 89 -31.84 10.41 20.94
CA SER A 89 -32.93 9.55 21.38
C SER A 89 -33.71 10.28 22.49
N SER A 90 -34.74 11.01 22.09
CA SER A 90 -35.75 11.54 23.01
C SER A 90 -36.52 10.35 23.60
N LYS A 91 -36.09 9.85 24.75
CA LYS A 91 -36.95 9.00 25.60
C LYS A 91 -38.15 9.86 26.03
N ARG A 92 -39.35 9.47 25.60
CA ARG A 92 -40.61 9.78 26.26
C ARG A 92 -41.33 8.47 26.56
#